data_AF-A0A5N7NN32-F1
#
_entry.id   AF-A0A5N7NN32-F1
#
_cell.length_a   1.000
_cell.length_b   1.000
_cell.length_c   1.000
_cell.angle_alpha   90.00
_cell.angle_beta   90.00
_cell.angle_gamma   90.00
#
_symmetry.space_group_name_H-M   'P 1'
#
loop_
_entity.id
_entity.type
_entity.pdbx_description
1 polymer ?
#
loop_
_entity_poly.entity_id
_entity_poly.type
_entity_poly.pdbx_seq_one_letter_code
_entity_poly.pdbx_strand_id
1 'polypeptide(L)' 'MSELDDLLRQKAEIEARILEVKSQDIERKKLDFAILAYELRELNALPKSVADAFTDKANTFNSFRVMKVKKK' A
#
# COMPACT_ATOMS: atom_id res chain seq x y z
N MET A 1 -38.62 -9.56 -10.08
CA MET A 1 -37.53 -8.59 -10.28
C MET A 1 -37.26 -8.53 -11.76
N SER A 2 -37.01 -7.35 -12.31
CA SER A 2 -36.64 -7.20 -13.72
C SER A 2 -35.22 -7.73 -13.93
N GLU A 3 -34.94 -8.34 -15.08
CA GLU A 3 -33.58 -8.73 -15.48
C GLU A 3 -32.60 -7.55 -15.40
N LEU A 4 -33.10 -6.33 -15.61
CA LEU A 4 -32.35 -5.09 -15.41
C LEU A 4 -31.95 -4.86 -13.95
N ASP A 5 -32.84 -5.14 -12.99
CA ASP A 5 -32.56 -4.96 -11.56
C ASP A 5 -31.50 -5.96 -11.09
N ASP A 6 -31.58 -7.19 -11.57
CA ASP A 6 -30.61 -8.24 -11.27
C ASP A 6 -29.22 -7.89 -11.85
N LEU A 7 -29.16 -7.37 -13.08
CA LEU A 7 -27.91 -6.90 -13.69
C LEU A 7 -27.31 -5.70 -12.95
N LEU A 8 -28.14 -4.74 -12.51
CA LEU A 8 -27.68 -3.59 -11.72
C LEU A 8 -27.11 -4.03 -10.36
N ARG A 9 -27.75 -5.02 -9.71
CA ARG A 9 -27.26 -5.60 -8.46
C ARG A 9 -25.93 -6.32 -8.65
N GLN A 10 -25.80 -7.15 -9.69
CA GLN A 10 -24.55 -7.85 -10.00
C GLN A 10 -23.41 -6.88 -10.31
N LYS A 11 -23.68 -5.81 -11.06
CA LYS A 11 -22.70 -4.76 -11.35
C LYS A 11 -22.17 -4.12 -10.07
N ALA A 12 -23.07 -3.74 -9.16
CA ALA A 12 -22.68 -3.12 -7.89
C ALA A 12 -21.82 -4.06 -7.02
N GLU A 13 -22.14 -5.36 -7.00
CA GLU A 13 -21.35 -6.37 -6.29
C GLU A 13 -19.94 -6.54 -6.88
N ILE A 14 -19.84 -6.57 -8.22
CA ILE A 14 -18.55 -6.65 -8.91
C ILE A 14 -17.70 -5.40 -8.64
N GLU A 15 -18.29 -4.20 -8.72
CA GLU A 15 -17.59 -2.95 -8.44
C GLU A 15 -17.05 -2.90 -7.00
N ALA A 16 -17.85 -3.32 -6.02
CA ALA A 16 -17.42 -3.43 -4.63
C ALA A 16 -16.24 -4.39 -4.48
N ARG A 17 -16.29 -5.55 -5.13
CA ARG A 17 -15.21 -6.54 -5.07
C ARG A 17 -13.93 -6.08 -5.76
N ILE A 18 -14.04 -5.34 -6.86
CA ILE A 18 -12.88 -4.70 -7.51
C ILE A 18 -12.21 -3.71 -6.57
N LEU A 19 -12.97 -2.90 -5.85
CA LEU A 19 -12.42 -1.94 -4.89
C LEU A 19 -11.72 -2.65 -3.74
N GLU A 20 -12.30 -3.73 -3.22
CA GLU A 20 -11.69 -4.55 -2.17
C GLU A 20 -10.34 -5.13 -2.62
N VAL A 21 -10.30 -5.80 -3.78
CA VAL A 21 -9.07 -6.40 -4.32
C VAL A 21 -8.01 -5.34 -4.56
N LYS A 22 -8.38 -4.19 -5.15
CA LYS A 22 -7.44 -3.07 -5.34
C LYS A 22 -6.89 -2.54 -4.02
N SER A 23 -7.72 -2.47 -2.98
CA SER A 23 -7.26 -2.05 -1.66
C SER A 23 -6.25 -3.04 -1.08
N GLN A 24 -6.50 -4.35 -1.20
CA GLN A 24 -5.57 -5.38 -0.73
C GLN A 24 -4.24 -5.35 -1.49
N ASP A 25 -4.28 -5.13 -2.81
CA ASP A 25 -3.09 -5.01 -3.65
C ASP A 25 -2.26 -3.76 -3.29
N ILE A 26 -2.92 -2.65 -2.98
CA ILE A 26 -2.25 -1.43 -2.49
C ILE A 26 -1.51 -1.75 -1.18
N GLU A 27 -2.17 -2.38 -0.21
CA GLU A 27 -1.55 -2.72 1.07
C GLU A 27 -0.35 -3.68 0.91
N ARG A 28 -0.43 -4.66 -0.01
CA ARG A 28 0.70 -5.52 -0.35
C ARG A 28 1.87 -4.73 -0.94
N LYS A 29 1.61 -3.88 -1.94
CA LYS A 29 2.66 -3.05 -2.56
C LYS A 29 3.30 -2.09 -1.58
N LYS A 30 2.54 -1.54 -0.63
CA LYS A 30 3.08 -0.70 0.45
C LYS A 30 4.06 -1.48 1.34
N LEU A 31 3.72 -2.71 1.69
CA LEU A 31 4.59 -3.59 2.47
C LEU A 31 5.87 -3.92 1.70
N ASP A 32 5.75 -4.34 0.45
CA ASP A 32 6.90 -4.69 -0.40
C ASP A 32 7.84 -3.48 -0.56
N PHE A 33 7.27 -2.29 -0.78
CA PHE A 33 8.06 -1.06 -0.88
C PHE A 33 8.74 -0.68 0.44
N ALA A 34 8.06 -0.85 1.59
CA ALA A 34 8.65 -0.57 2.90
C ALA A 34 9.82 -1.50 3.21
N ILE A 35 9.73 -2.78 2.83
CA ILE A 35 10.79 -3.77 2.96
C ILE A 35 11.97 -3.39 2.06
N LEU A 36 11.72 -3.16 0.77
CA LEU A 36 12.77 -2.79 -0.18
C LEU A 36 13.50 -1.49 0.23
N ALA A 37 12.75 -0.48 0.70
CA ALA A 37 13.33 0.76 1.17
C ALA A 37 14.22 0.55 2.40
N TYR A 38 13.83 -0.35 3.31
CA TYR A 38 14.64 -0.74 4.46
C TYR A 38 15.93 -1.44 4.01
N GLU A 39 15.84 -2.44 3.12
CA GLU A 39 16.99 -3.16 2.59
C GLU A 39 17.97 -2.24 1.85
N LEU A 40 17.48 -1.35 0.98
CA LEU A 40 18.32 -0.36 0.29
C LEU A 40 18.96 0.63 1.25
N ARG A 41 18.31 0.95 2.38
CA ARG A 41 18.88 1.83 3.41
C ARG A 41 20.06 1.16 4.09
N GLU A 42 19.93 -0.12 4.46
CA GLU A 42 21.03 -0.91 5.05
C GLU A 42 22.24 -1.01 4.11
N LEU A 43 21.99 -1.08 2.80
CA LEU A 43 23.03 -1.11 1.78
C LEU A 43 23.59 0.29 1.41
N ASN A 44 23.17 1.36 2.08
CA ASN A 44 23.48 2.76 1.74
C ASN A 44 23.15 3.12 0.27
N ALA A 45 22.22 2.41 -0.35
CA ALA A 45 21.82 2.55 -1.75
C ALA A 45 20.47 3.28 -1.90
N LEU A 46 19.79 3.60 -0.81
CA LEU A 46 18.52 4.34 -0.85
C LEU A 46 18.76 5.82 -1.20
N PRO A 47 18.10 6.35 -2.26
CA PRO A 47 18.23 7.77 -2.61
C PRO A 47 17.87 8.67 -1.43
N LYS A 48 18.64 9.75 -1.23
CA LYS A 48 18.49 10.65 -0.07
C LYS A 48 17.06 11.22 0.05
N SER A 49 16.46 11.65 -1.06
CA SER A 49 15.08 12.15 -1.07
C SER A 49 14.05 11.14 -0.56
N VAL A 50 14.26 9.86 -0.85
CA VAL A 50 13.39 8.77 -0.38
C VAL A 50 13.67 8.49 1.10
N ALA A 51 14.95 8.50 1.51
CA ALA A 51 15.32 8.34 2.90
C ALA A 51 14.75 9.44 3.80
N ASP A 52 14.80 10.69 3.33
CA ASP A 52 14.27 11.86 4.04
C ASP A 52 12.75 11.73 4.20
N ALA A 53 12.03 11.23 3.19
CA ALA A 53 10.60 10.96 3.28
C ALA A 53 10.24 9.88 4.32
N PHE A 54 11.17 8.96 4.60
CA PHE A 54 11.01 7.90 5.60
C PHE A 54 11.53 8.26 6.99
N THR A 55 12.16 9.42 7.13
CA THR A 55 12.79 9.86 8.37
C THR A 55 11.91 10.90 9.05
N ASP A 56 11.66 10.72 10.35
CA ASP A 56 10.88 11.72 11.11
C ASP A 56 11.71 12.92 11.57
N LYS A 57 11.05 13.87 12.22
CA LYS A 57 11.69 15.06 12.81
C LYS A 57 12.72 14.72 13.90
N ALA A 58 12.66 13.53 14.48
CA ALA A 58 13.65 13.02 15.44
C ALA A 58 14.81 12.26 14.76
N ASN A 59 14.91 12.37 13.43
CA ASN A 59 15.93 11.74 12.60
C ASN A 59 15.90 10.21 12.63
N THR A 60 14.74 9.61 12.91
CA THR A 60 14.54 8.16 12.93
C THR A 60 13.94 7.68 11.63
N PHE A 61 14.67 6.85 10.89
CA PHE A 61 14.21 6.20 9.67
C PHE A 61 13.23 5.07 9.99
N ASN A 62 12.03 5.11 9.41
CA ASN A 62 11.05 4.04 9.56
C ASN A 62 10.11 3.96 8.35
N SER A 63 10.47 3.14 7.36
CA SER A 63 9.68 2.92 6.15
C SER A 63 8.30 2.32 6.44
N PHE A 64 8.19 1.36 7.37
CA PHE A 64 6.94 0.70 7.73
C PHE A 64 5.90 1.67 8.32
N ARG A 65 6.33 2.56 9.21
CA ARG A 65 5.46 3.56 9.84
C ARG A 65 4.90 4.54 8.80
N VAL A 66 5.74 5.06 7.91
CA VAL A 66 5.32 6.00 6.87
C VAL A 66 4.34 5.33 5.89
N MET A 67 4.61 4.08 5.53
CA MET A 67 3.73 3.29 4.67
C MET A 67 2.48 2.76 5.39
N LYS A 68 2.34 2.98 6.70
CA LYS A 68 1.24 2.50 7.56
C LYS A 68 1.03 0.98 7.51
N VAL A 69 2.12 0.24 7.34
CA VAL A 69 2.12 -1.23 7.28
C VAL A 69 2.86 -1.81 8.48
N LYS A 70 2.51 -3.02 8.89
CA LYS A 70 3.23 -3.74 9.96
C LYS A 70 4.36 -4.55 9.35
N LYS A 71 5.54 -4.47 9.97
CA LYS A 71 6.61 -5.44 9.72
C LYS A 71 6.10 -6.81 10.20
N LYS A 72 6.01 -7.77 9.29
CA LYS A 72 5.67 -9.16 9.61
C LYS A 72 6.85 -9.84 10.32
#